data_AF-A0A142CN34-F1
#
_entry.id   AF-A0A142CN34-F1
#
_cell.length_a   1.000
_cell.length_b   1.000
_cell.length_c   1.000
_cell.angle_alpha   90.00
_cell.angle_beta   90.00
_cell.angle_gamma   90.00
#
_symmetry.space_group_name_H-M   'P 1'
#
loop_
_entity.id
_entity.type
_entity.pdbx_description
1 polymer ?
#
loop_
_entity_poly.entity_id
_entity_poly.type
_entity_poly.pdbx_seq_one_letter_code
_entity_poly.pdbx_strand_id
1 'polypeptide(L)'
;MTDVQFSQLLIKAVTSPHISKEALIAITMAFRITLINVPENLPLNNAAVLIKQKWLAPTSTVFEQLYQALYEEGDKLTSLLYALICARPVLLSDNYELVLFSDDQFDLGITRLILNGDKIADEVCISILNWLWEKDEALLSEAPLLSQQALIRFSTKITDDRQKQALLMQCLKNDGGSHKFIRQVLMTFGHQDYAAFLTERNYRSIPRSDAMWQLAVQLGNSGFIRPPKLTHADTRIRIEPFFNAENEYD
;
A
#
# COMPACT_ATOMS: atom_id res chain seq x y z
N MET A 1 -10.06 -23.97 -41.99
CA MET A 1 -10.33 -22.83 -41.10
C MET A 1 -9.40 -21.71 -41.51
N THR A 2 -9.90 -20.48 -41.57
CA THR A 2 -9.04 -19.29 -41.69
C THR A 2 -8.53 -18.88 -40.31
N ASP A 3 -7.44 -18.11 -40.24
CA ASP A 3 -6.86 -17.63 -38.98
C ASP A 3 -7.87 -16.83 -38.13
N VAL A 4 -8.80 -16.13 -38.80
CA VAL A 4 -9.90 -15.38 -38.16
C VAL A 4 -10.89 -16.30 -37.45
N GLN A 5 -11.32 -17.38 -38.12
CA GLN A 5 -12.24 -18.36 -37.53
C GLN A 5 -11.60 -19.07 -36.34
N PHE A 6 -10.29 -19.32 -36.43
CA PHE A 6 -9.54 -19.95 -35.35
C PHE A 6 -9.41 -19.05 -34.13
N SER A 7 -9.08 -17.77 -34.35
CA SER A 7 -9.02 -16.77 -33.29
C SER A 7 -10.38 -16.60 -32.59
N GLN A 8 -11.48 -16.56 -33.35
CA GLN A 8 -12.82 -16.48 -32.78
C GLN A 8 -13.20 -17.73 -31.96
N LEU A 9 -12.82 -18.92 -32.42
CA LEU A 9 -13.06 -20.16 -31.68
C LEU A 9 -12.31 -20.15 -30.35
N LEU A 10 -11.04 -19.76 -30.36
CA LEU A 10 -10.24 -19.64 -29.14
C LEU A 10 -10.82 -18.62 -28.17
N ILE A 11 -11.22 -17.44 -28.66
CA ILE A 11 -11.89 -16.42 -27.85
C ILE A 11 -13.15 -16.99 -27.20
N LYS A 12 -14.04 -17.64 -27.98
CA LYS A 12 -15.24 -18.28 -27.44
C LYS A 12 -14.94 -19.38 -26.42
N ALA A 13 -13.87 -20.13 -26.61
CA ALA A 13 -13.47 -21.17 -25.67
C ALA A 13 -13.00 -20.57 -24.34
N VAL A 14 -12.17 -19.52 -24.36
CA VAL A 14 -11.64 -18.90 -23.14
C VAL A 14 -12.65 -18.01 -22.41
N THR A 15 -13.66 -17.49 -23.10
CA THR A 15 -14.76 -16.75 -22.48
C THR A 15 -15.93 -17.64 -22.05
N SER A 16 -15.90 -18.93 -22.37
CA SER A 16 -16.96 -19.86 -21.97
C SER A 16 -17.02 -19.98 -20.43
N PRO A 17 -18.19 -19.74 -19.80
CA PRO A 17 -18.35 -19.95 -18.36
C PRO A 17 -18.36 -21.44 -17.97
N HIS A 18 -18.50 -22.35 -18.96
CA HIS A 18 -18.57 -23.80 -18.73
C HIS A 18 -17.23 -24.51 -18.90
N ILE A 19 -16.17 -23.80 -19.29
CA ILE A 19 -14.85 -24.41 -19.41
C ILE A 19 -14.29 -24.70 -18.00
N SER A 20 -13.73 -25.90 -17.80
CA SER A 20 -13.03 -26.17 -16.55
C SER A 20 -11.71 -25.41 -16.51
N LYS A 21 -11.24 -25.10 -15.30
CA LYS A 21 -9.95 -24.43 -15.09
C LYS A 21 -8.80 -25.22 -15.72
N GLU A 22 -8.82 -26.54 -15.60
CA GLU A 22 -7.80 -27.44 -16.13
C GLU A 22 -7.78 -27.41 -17.66
N ALA A 23 -8.96 -27.42 -18.30
CA ALA A 23 -9.07 -27.31 -19.74
C ALA A 23 -8.60 -25.93 -20.24
N LEU A 24 -8.94 -24.85 -19.54
CA LEU A 24 -8.48 -23.51 -19.88
C LEU A 24 -6.95 -23.39 -19.76
N ILE A 25 -6.36 -23.99 -18.71
CA ILE A 25 -4.89 -24.07 -18.57
C ILE A 25 -4.28 -24.86 -19.74
N ALA A 26 -4.86 -26.01 -20.12
CA ALA A 26 -4.37 -26.80 -21.24
C ALA A 26 -4.41 -26.03 -22.57
N ILE A 27 -5.49 -25.29 -22.84
CA ILE A 27 -5.60 -24.41 -24.02
C ILE A 27 -4.53 -23.32 -23.98
N THR A 28 -4.36 -22.66 -22.84
CA THR A 28 -3.41 -21.56 -22.70
C THR A 28 -1.95 -22.00 -22.82
N MET A 29 -1.63 -23.24 -22.45
CA MET A 29 -0.31 -23.83 -22.67
C MET A 29 -0.09 -24.27 -24.12
N ALA A 30 -1.15 -24.75 -24.79
CA ALA A 30 -1.07 -25.23 -26.16
C ALA A 30 -0.84 -24.10 -27.18
N PHE A 31 -1.44 -22.92 -26.96
CA PHE A 31 -1.29 -21.77 -27.86
C PHE A 31 -0.51 -20.64 -27.19
N ARG A 32 0.48 -20.10 -27.91
CA ARG A 32 1.26 -18.95 -27.44
C ARG A 32 0.65 -17.66 -27.97
N ILE A 33 -0.45 -17.25 -27.35
CA ILE A 33 -1.19 -16.04 -27.73
C ILE A 33 -1.15 -15.06 -26.56
N THR A 34 -1.04 -13.78 -26.90
CA THR A 34 -1.20 -12.68 -25.95
C THR A 34 -2.27 -11.74 -26.48
N LEU A 35 -3.35 -11.63 -25.71
CA LEU A 35 -4.48 -10.75 -25.94
C LEU A 35 -4.14 -9.37 -25.40
N ILE A 36 -4.18 -8.39 -26.30
CA ILE A 36 -3.99 -6.97 -25.97
C ILE A 36 -5.29 -6.25 -25.61
N ASN A 37 -6.43 -6.94 -25.72
CA ASN A 37 -7.74 -6.48 -25.32
C ASN A 37 -8.45 -7.58 -24.52
N VAL A 38 -9.31 -7.19 -23.59
CA VAL A 38 -10.17 -8.07 -22.82
C VAL A 38 -11.33 -8.53 -23.71
N PRO A 39 -11.51 -9.84 -23.93
CA PRO A 39 -12.67 -10.35 -24.64
C PRO A 39 -14.00 -9.99 -23.96
N GLU A 40 -15.03 -9.70 -24.75
CA GLU A 40 -16.38 -9.49 -24.24
C GLU A 40 -16.88 -10.71 -23.44
N ASN A 41 -17.60 -10.44 -22.36
CA ASN A 41 -18.19 -11.46 -21.46
C ASN A 41 -17.17 -12.40 -20.80
N LEU A 42 -15.91 -11.99 -20.65
CA LEU A 42 -14.89 -12.79 -19.97
C LEU A 42 -15.23 -12.97 -18.48
N PRO A 43 -15.45 -14.20 -17.98
CA PRO A 43 -15.70 -14.41 -16.56
C PRO A 43 -14.47 -14.13 -15.71
N LEU A 44 -14.65 -13.59 -14.50
CA LEU A 44 -13.58 -13.29 -13.54
C LEU A 44 -12.59 -14.45 -13.34
N ASN A 45 -13.11 -15.67 -13.12
CA ASN A 45 -12.27 -16.86 -12.90
C ASN A 45 -11.40 -17.20 -14.12
N ASN A 46 -11.93 -16.98 -15.32
CA ASN A 46 -11.18 -17.22 -16.55
C ASN A 46 -10.13 -16.13 -16.74
N ALA A 47 -10.48 -14.86 -16.49
CA ALA A 47 -9.52 -13.75 -16.50
C ALA A 47 -8.33 -14.03 -15.58
N ALA A 48 -8.56 -14.54 -14.38
CA ALA A 48 -7.49 -14.91 -13.44
C ALA A 48 -6.54 -15.97 -14.03
N VAL A 49 -7.08 -16.98 -14.73
CA VAL A 49 -6.26 -17.97 -15.43
C VAL A 49 -5.48 -17.32 -16.57
N LEU A 50 -6.11 -16.48 -17.38
CA LEU A 50 -5.45 -15.83 -18.52
C LEU A 50 -4.30 -14.91 -18.07
N ILE A 51 -4.46 -14.15 -16.98
CA ILE A 51 -3.37 -13.34 -16.40
C ILE A 51 -2.24 -14.25 -15.93
N LYS A 52 -2.57 -15.29 -15.15
CA LYS A 52 -1.56 -16.23 -14.61
C LYS A 52 -0.76 -16.92 -15.72
N GLN A 53 -1.41 -17.24 -16.83
CA GLN A 53 -0.80 -17.90 -17.99
C GLN A 53 -0.20 -16.91 -19.01
N LYS A 54 -0.12 -15.61 -18.67
CA LYS A 54 0.42 -14.53 -19.52
C LYS A 54 -0.29 -14.38 -20.87
N TRP A 55 -1.55 -14.77 -20.92
CA TRP A 55 -2.42 -14.62 -22.08
C TRP A 55 -3.07 -13.25 -22.15
N LEU A 56 -3.36 -12.59 -21.02
CA LEU A 56 -3.76 -11.18 -21.02
C LEU A 56 -2.52 -10.30 -20.88
N ALA A 57 -2.33 -9.36 -21.80
CA ALA A 57 -1.21 -8.44 -21.77
C ALA A 57 -1.36 -7.47 -20.58
N PRO A 58 -0.35 -7.34 -19.70
CA PRO A 58 -0.40 -6.39 -18.59
C PRO A 58 -0.09 -4.98 -19.11
N THR A 59 -1.12 -4.33 -19.64
CA THR A 59 -1.11 -2.98 -20.24
C THR A 59 -2.19 -2.13 -19.62
N SER A 60 -2.09 -0.80 -19.73
CA SER A 60 -3.08 0.15 -19.20
C SER A 60 -4.46 -0.10 -19.81
N THR A 61 -4.51 -0.34 -21.12
CA THR A 61 -5.75 -0.70 -21.83
C THR A 61 -6.42 -1.95 -21.25
N VAL A 62 -5.67 -3.02 -21.01
CA VAL A 62 -6.24 -4.25 -20.43
C VAL A 62 -6.65 -4.05 -18.98
N PHE A 63 -5.89 -3.26 -18.21
CA PHE A 63 -6.25 -2.90 -16.84
C PHE A 63 -7.61 -2.20 -16.80
N GLU A 64 -7.77 -1.15 -17.60
CA GLU A 64 -9.00 -0.35 -17.69
C GLU A 64 -10.18 -1.20 -18.19
N GLN A 65 -9.98 -2.01 -19.22
CA GLN A 65 -11.04 -2.89 -19.74
C GLN A 65 -11.46 -3.96 -18.73
N LEU A 66 -10.52 -4.52 -17.95
CA LEU A 66 -10.86 -5.47 -16.88
C LEU A 66 -11.65 -4.78 -15.78
N TYR A 67 -11.24 -3.56 -15.41
CA TYR A 67 -11.95 -2.76 -14.42
C TYR A 67 -13.40 -2.52 -14.85
N GLN A 68 -13.62 -2.04 -16.07
CA GLN A 68 -14.95 -1.76 -16.61
C GLN A 68 -15.80 -3.03 -16.77
N ALA A 69 -15.21 -4.11 -17.30
CA ALA A 69 -15.96 -5.33 -17.61
C ALA A 69 -16.38 -6.12 -16.36
N LEU A 70 -15.67 -5.96 -15.24
CA LEU A 70 -15.83 -6.76 -14.03
C LEU A 70 -16.08 -5.90 -12.78
N TYR A 71 -16.49 -4.64 -12.96
CA TYR A 71 -16.71 -3.68 -11.87
C TYR A 71 -17.61 -4.23 -10.75
N GLU A 72 -18.66 -4.97 -11.13
CA GLU A 72 -19.62 -5.57 -10.20
C GLU A 72 -19.03 -6.70 -9.31
N GLU A 73 -17.83 -7.19 -9.61
CA GLU A 73 -17.16 -8.25 -8.83
C GLU A 73 -16.48 -7.74 -7.55
N GLY A 74 -16.41 -6.42 -7.34
CA GLY A 74 -15.90 -5.79 -6.12
C GLY A 74 -14.47 -6.23 -5.75
N ASP A 75 -14.23 -6.62 -4.49
CA ASP A 75 -12.90 -6.98 -3.96
C ASP A 75 -12.16 -8.06 -4.76
N LYS A 76 -12.90 -8.94 -5.45
CA LYS A 76 -12.29 -9.97 -6.30
C LYS A 76 -11.62 -9.36 -7.52
N LEU A 77 -12.19 -8.30 -8.08
CA LEU A 77 -11.58 -7.53 -9.17
C LEU A 77 -10.28 -6.86 -8.68
N THR A 78 -10.27 -6.26 -7.49
CA THR A 78 -9.05 -5.64 -6.92
C THR A 78 -7.90 -6.64 -6.84
N SER A 79 -8.19 -7.87 -6.41
CA SER A 79 -7.20 -8.95 -6.37
C SER A 79 -6.69 -9.35 -7.76
N LEU A 80 -7.58 -9.36 -8.77
CA LEU A 80 -7.25 -9.66 -10.16
C LEU A 80 -6.37 -8.57 -10.78
N LEU A 81 -6.74 -7.30 -10.60
CA LEU A 81 -5.98 -6.14 -11.08
C LEU A 81 -4.59 -6.08 -10.44
N TYR A 82 -4.50 -6.35 -9.14
CA TYR A 82 -3.20 -6.48 -8.47
C TYR A 82 -2.34 -7.59 -9.09
N ALA A 83 -2.92 -8.74 -9.45
CA ALA A 83 -2.19 -9.80 -10.14
C ALA A 83 -1.68 -9.37 -11.53
N LEU A 84 -2.45 -8.55 -12.27
CA LEU A 84 -2.02 -7.96 -13.53
C LEU A 84 -0.82 -7.02 -13.34
N ILE A 85 -0.88 -6.13 -12.34
CA ILE A 85 0.21 -5.21 -11.99
C ILE A 85 1.47 -6.01 -11.63
N CYS A 86 1.33 -7.04 -10.79
CA CYS A 86 2.46 -7.91 -10.43
C CYS A 86 3.10 -8.61 -11.63
N ALA A 87 2.32 -8.91 -12.68
CA ALA A 87 2.86 -9.51 -13.90
C ALA A 87 3.76 -8.54 -14.68
N ARG A 88 3.54 -7.23 -14.57
CA ARG A 88 4.41 -6.18 -15.13
C ARG A 88 4.33 -4.90 -14.29
N PRO A 89 5.17 -4.75 -13.25
CA PRO A 89 5.14 -3.58 -12.37
C PRO A 89 5.38 -2.24 -13.07
N VAL A 90 5.99 -2.26 -14.27
CA VAL A 90 6.15 -1.07 -15.14
C VAL A 90 4.81 -0.44 -15.52
N LEU A 91 3.68 -1.14 -15.37
CA LEU A 91 2.35 -0.52 -15.48
C LEU A 91 2.20 0.70 -14.56
N LEU A 92 2.85 0.67 -13.38
CA LEU A 92 2.83 1.76 -12.42
C LEU A 92 3.69 2.96 -12.87
N SER A 93 4.55 2.81 -13.87
CA SER A 93 5.32 3.92 -14.44
C SER A 93 4.38 4.80 -15.26
N ASP A 94 4.22 6.06 -14.86
CA ASP A 94 3.39 7.10 -15.49
C ASP A 94 1.87 6.87 -15.49
N ASN A 95 1.36 5.83 -14.82
CA ASN A 95 -0.09 5.54 -14.74
C ASN A 95 -0.62 5.46 -13.30
N TYR A 96 -0.04 6.22 -12.36
CA TYR A 96 -0.51 6.23 -10.97
C TYR A 96 -1.99 6.61 -10.86
N GLU A 97 -2.45 7.62 -11.61
CA GLU A 97 -3.86 8.03 -11.59
C GLU A 97 -4.78 6.87 -12.01
N LEU A 98 -4.49 6.23 -13.15
CA LEU A 98 -5.28 5.12 -13.67
C LEU A 98 -5.34 3.93 -12.70
N VAL A 99 -4.25 3.65 -12.00
CA VAL A 99 -4.12 2.44 -11.18
C VAL A 99 -4.60 2.67 -9.74
N LEU A 100 -4.34 3.85 -9.17
CA LEU A 100 -4.60 4.16 -7.77
C LEU A 100 -5.90 4.93 -7.57
N PHE A 101 -6.55 5.38 -8.65
CA PHE A 101 -7.84 6.06 -8.61
C PHE A 101 -8.87 5.36 -9.50
N SER A 102 -10.13 5.47 -9.09
CA SER A 102 -11.31 4.89 -9.72
C SER A 102 -12.41 5.93 -9.67
N ASP A 103 -12.88 6.41 -10.82
CA ASP A 103 -13.86 7.51 -10.90
C ASP A 103 -13.49 8.71 -10.01
N ASP A 104 -12.23 9.15 -10.11
CA ASP A 104 -11.62 10.22 -9.30
C ASP A 104 -11.56 9.96 -7.78
N GLN A 105 -11.90 8.76 -7.32
CA GLN A 105 -11.77 8.35 -5.93
C GLN A 105 -10.51 7.50 -5.71
N PHE A 106 -9.81 7.76 -4.61
CA PHE A 106 -8.63 6.98 -4.25
C PHE A 106 -8.99 5.52 -3.94
N ASP A 107 -8.45 4.59 -4.71
CA ASP A 107 -8.59 3.15 -4.48
C ASP A 107 -7.59 2.71 -3.39
N LEU A 108 -8.05 2.79 -2.14
CA LEU A 108 -7.31 2.32 -0.99
C LEU A 108 -7.00 0.82 -1.07
N GLY A 109 -7.89 0.00 -1.64
CA GLY A 109 -7.77 -1.45 -1.67
C GLY A 109 -6.56 -1.89 -2.50
N ILE A 110 -6.49 -1.44 -3.75
CA ILE A 110 -5.38 -1.79 -4.64
C ILE A 110 -4.06 -1.17 -4.16
N THR A 111 -4.10 0.07 -3.66
CA THR A 111 -2.90 0.76 -3.17
C THR A 111 -2.32 0.04 -1.96
N ARG A 112 -3.17 -0.45 -1.04
CA ARG A 112 -2.71 -1.29 0.08
C ARG A 112 -2.07 -2.58 -0.40
N LEU A 113 -2.64 -3.28 -1.39
CA LEU A 113 -2.05 -4.51 -1.93
C LEU A 113 -0.66 -4.24 -2.53
N ILE A 114 -0.51 -3.15 -3.28
CA ILE A 114 0.77 -2.74 -3.88
C ILE A 114 1.82 -2.46 -2.80
N LEU A 115 1.50 -1.60 -1.82
CA LEU A 115 2.48 -1.12 -0.85
C LEU A 115 2.84 -2.14 0.23
N ASN A 116 1.93 -3.06 0.56
CA ASN A 116 2.16 -4.10 1.57
C ASN A 116 2.64 -5.42 0.97
N GLY A 117 2.58 -5.57 -0.37
CA GLY A 117 3.07 -6.74 -1.07
C GLY A 117 4.60 -6.86 -1.11
N ASP A 118 5.05 -8.04 -1.53
CA ASP A 118 6.45 -8.40 -1.75
C ASP A 118 6.83 -8.49 -3.24
N LYS A 119 5.86 -8.33 -4.14
CA LYS A 119 6.04 -8.46 -5.60
C LYS A 119 6.44 -7.16 -6.31
N ILE A 120 6.24 -6.02 -5.65
CA ILE A 120 6.57 -4.70 -6.19
C ILE A 120 7.85 -4.23 -5.51
N ALA A 121 8.81 -3.78 -6.31
CA ALA A 121 10.09 -3.31 -5.80
C ALA A 121 9.90 -2.08 -4.90
N ASP A 122 10.68 -2.01 -3.83
CA ASP A 122 10.58 -0.93 -2.85
C ASP A 122 10.71 0.45 -3.51
N GLU A 123 11.59 0.61 -4.50
CA GLU A 123 11.80 1.89 -5.19
C GLU A 123 10.53 2.39 -5.90
N VAL A 124 9.73 1.46 -6.43
CA VAL A 124 8.42 1.77 -7.03
C VAL A 124 7.43 2.15 -5.93
N CYS A 125 7.40 1.42 -4.81
CA CYS A 125 6.55 1.74 -3.66
C CYS A 125 6.88 3.11 -3.06
N ILE A 126 8.16 3.45 -2.92
CA ILE A 126 8.60 4.77 -2.46
C ILE A 126 8.17 5.87 -3.45
N SER A 127 8.30 5.63 -4.75
CA SER A 127 7.83 6.58 -5.78
C SER A 127 6.33 6.83 -5.69
N ILE A 128 5.53 5.77 -5.44
CA ILE A 128 4.09 5.88 -5.20
C ILE A 128 3.81 6.72 -3.95
N LEU A 129 4.48 6.43 -2.83
CA LEU A 129 4.28 7.16 -1.58
C LEU A 129 4.60 8.65 -1.74
N ASN A 130 5.69 8.98 -2.44
CA ASN A 130 6.07 10.36 -2.72
C ASN A 130 5.05 11.05 -3.62
N TRP A 131 4.60 10.38 -4.68
CA TRP A 131 3.60 10.93 -5.58
C TRP A 131 2.25 11.16 -4.88
N LEU A 132 1.80 10.23 -4.03
CA LEU A 132 0.59 10.41 -3.22
C LEU A 132 0.72 11.59 -2.26
N TRP A 133 1.88 11.73 -1.61
CA TRP A 133 2.18 12.84 -0.70
C TRP A 133 2.14 14.21 -1.41
N GLU A 134 2.72 14.29 -2.62
CA GLU A 134 2.71 15.51 -3.44
C GLU A 134 1.32 15.83 -3.98
N LYS A 135 0.50 14.81 -4.29
CA LYS A 135 -0.88 14.99 -4.78
C LYS A 135 -1.80 15.53 -3.68
N ASP A 136 -1.83 14.86 -2.53
CA ASP A 136 -2.58 15.28 -1.35
C ASP A 136 -2.07 14.53 -0.10
N GLU A 137 -1.49 15.29 0.84
CA GLU A 137 -0.97 14.77 2.12
C GLU A 137 -2.04 13.98 2.91
N ALA A 138 -3.33 14.32 2.75
CA ALA A 138 -4.43 13.66 3.44
C ALA A 138 -4.51 12.16 3.12
N LEU A 139 -4.16 11.75 1.89
CA LEU A 139 -4.19 10.37 1.42
C LEU A 139 -3.33 9.43 2.26
N LEU A 140 -2.26 9.94 2.88
CA LEU A 140 -1.38 9.15 3.76
C LEU A 140 -1.79 9.19 5.24
N SER A 141 -2.77 10.02 5.62
CA SER A 141 -3.07 10.32 7.03
C SER A 141 -4.46 9.86 7.51
N GLU A 142 -5.41 9.68 6.58
CA GLU A 142 -6.82 9.41 6.89
C GLU A 142 -7.13 7.94 7.18
N ALA A 143 -6.78 7.03 6.27
CA ALA A 143 -7.15 5.62 6.35
C ALA A 143 -5.91 4.71 6.34
N PRO A 144 -5.89 3.54 7.03
CA PRO A 144 -4.72 2.66 7.10
C PRO A 144 -4.21 2.17 5.74
N LEU A 145 -3.08 2.71 5.29
CA LEU A 145 -2.42 2.40 4.02
C LEU A 145 -1.30 1.37 4.20
N LEU A 146 -0.45 1.55 5.21
CA LEU A 146 0.69 0.67 5.47
C LEU A 146 0.46 -0.20 6.70
N SER A 147 0.89 -1.45 6.60
CA SER A 147 1.17 -2.31 7.74
C SER A 147 2.42 -1.83 8.47
N GLN A 148 2.56 -2.21 9.75
CA GLN A 148 3.76 -1.91 10.54
C GLN A 148 5.04 -2.43 9.88
N GLN A 149 4.98 -3.62 9.25
CA GLN A 149 6.12 -4.22 8.55
C GLN A 149 6.52 -3.40 7.31
N ALA A 150 5.54 -2.98 6.51
CA ALA A 150 5.80 -2.14 5.35
C ALA A 150 6.38 -0.77 5.76
N LEU A 151 5.87 -0.16 6.84
CA LEU A 151 6.41 1.11 7.32
C LEU A 151 7.86 0.95 7.83
N ILE A 152 8.19 -0.12 8.58
CA ILE A 152 9.59 -0.38 8.96
C ILE A 152 10.47 -0.46 7.71
N ARG A 153 10.05 -1.23 6.70
CA ARG A 153 10.77 -1.41 5.43
C ARG A 153 11.03 -0.07 4.72
N PHE A 154 10.03 0.81 4.66
CA PHE A 154 10.12 2.05 3.89
C PHE A 154 10.68 3.24 4.66
N SER A 155 10.59 3.25 5.99
CA SER A 155 10.98 4.39 6.84
C SER A 155 12.44 4.83 6.66
N THR A 156 13.35 3.91 6.32
CA THR A 156 14.76 4.20 6.05
C THR A 156 15.02 4.80 4.66
N LYS A 157 14.06 4.67 3.74
CA LYS A 157 14.15 5.14 2.34
C LYS A 157 13.39 6.45 2.12
N ILE A 158 12.36 6.71 2.92
CA ILE A 158 11.65 7.99 2.92
C ILE A 158 12.56 9.07 3.52
N THR A 159 12.66 10.22 2.87
CA THR A 159 13.49 11.33 3.37
C THR A 159 12.70 12.39 4.12
N ASP A 160 11.43 12.61 3.75
CA ASP A 160 10.58 13.60 4.40
C ASP A 160 10.03 13.08 5.74
N ASP A 161 10.47 13.72 6.82
CA ASP A 161 10.02 13.38 8.18
C ASP A 161 8.53 13.66 8.41
N ARG A 162 7.92 14.63 7.70
CA ARG A 162 6.47 14.86 7.79
C ARG A 162 5.69 13.70 7.20
N GLN A 163 6.15 13.18 6.06
CA GLN A 163 5.58 12.00 5.43
C GLN A 163 5.73 10.76 6.33
N LYS A 164 6.93 10.53 6.91
CA LYS A 164 7.14 9.46 7.90
C LYS A 164 6.20 9.59 9.09
N GLN A 165 6.02 10.81 9.60
CA GLN A 165 5.13 11.07 10.72
C GLN A 165 3.68 10.74 10.37
N ALA A 166 3.19 11.17 9.20
CA ALA A 166 1.83 10.86 8.74
C ALA A 166 1.58 9.34 8.69
N LEU A 167 2.51 8.60 8.08
CA LEU A 167 2.45 7.15 7.97
C LEU A 167 2.54 6.45 9.34
N LEU A 168 3.41 6.93 10.24
CA LEU A 168 3.51 6.41 11.60
C LEU A 168 2.20 6.64 12.37
N MET A 169 1.64 7.85 12.30
CA MET A 169 0.37 8.20 12.95
C MET A 169 -0.77 7.30 12.48
N GLN A 170 -0.83 6.99 11.19
CA GLN A 170 -1.79 6.07 10.62
C GLN A 170 -1.65 4.65 11.21
N CYS A 171 -0.43 4.09 11.29
CA CYS A 171 -0.21 2.79 11.91
C CYS A 171 -0.59 2.78 13.41
N LEU A 172 -0.33 3.86 14.14
CA LEU A 172 -0.65 3.98 15.56
C LEU A 172 -2.17 4.06 15.81
N LYS A 173 -2.91 4.77 14.96
CA LYS A 173 -4.38 4.86 15.05
C LYS A 173 -5.06 3.49 14.90
N ASN A 174 -4.49 2.60 14.09
CA ASN A 174 -5.09 1.31 13.79
C ASN A 174 -4.82 0.26 14.88
N ASP A 175 -3.54 0.04 15.21
CA ASP A 175 -3.12 -1.12 16.02
C ASP A 175 -2.28 -0.74 17.25
N GLY A 176 -2.11 0.55 17.54
CA GLY A 176 -1.28 1.06 18.65
C GLY A 176 0.23 0.88 18.46
N GLY A 177 0.67 -0.16 17.76
CA GLY A 177 2.08 -0.45 17.48
C GLY A 177 2.84 -1.01 18.68
N SER A 178 3.71 -2.00 18.45
CA SER A 178 4.63 -2.45 19.51
C SER A 178 5.71 -1.38 19.80
N HIS A 179 6.23 -1.32 21.03
CA HIS A 179 7.34 -0.42 21.37
C HIS A 179 8.54 -0.61 20.43
N LYS A 180 8.82 -1.86 20.03
CA LYS A 180 9.90 -2.18 19.08
C LYS A 180 9.65 -1.54 17.72
N PHE A 181 8.45 -1.68 17.17
CA PHE A 181 8.04 -1.07 15.90
C PHE A 181 8.19 0.46 15.96
N ILE A 182 7.60 1.09 16.97
CA ILE A 182 7.61 2.55 17.14
C ILE A 182 9.04 3.07 17.19
N ARG A 183 9.87 2.44 18.01
CA ARG A 183 11.29 2.78 18.15
C ARG A 183 12.05 2.65 16.83
N GLN A 184 11.85 1.56 16.09
CA GLN A 184 12.51 1.34 14.80
C GLN A 184 12.18 2.44 13.81
N VAL A 185 10.92 2.84 13.71
CA VAL A 185 10.48 3.90 12.79
C VAL A 185 11.00 5.26 13.26
N LEU A 186 10.86 5.61 14.55
CA LEU A 186 11.34 6.88 15.11
C LEU A 186 12.87 7.09 14.94
N MET A 187 13.65 6.01 14.99
CA MET A 187 15.11 6.06 14.75
C MET A 187 15.49 6.47 13.32
N THR A 188 14.54 6.46 12.37
CA THR A 188 14.80 6.86 10.97
C THR A 188 14.54 8.35 10.70
N PHE A 189 13.99 9.09 11.66
CA PHE A 189 13.72 10.52 11.51
C PHE A 189 15.02 11.32 11.53
N GLY A 190 15.14 12.30 10.63
CA GLY A 190 16.32 13.16 10.52
C GLY A 190 16.31 14.33 11.51
N HIS A 191 15.13 14.86 11.85
CA HIS A 191 15.00 16.03 12.70
C HIS A 191 15.20 15.68 14.18
N GLN A 192 16.07 16.44 14.86
CA GLN A 192 16.51 16.18 16.24
C GLN A 192 15.38 16.09 17.28
N ASP A 193 14.27 16.80 17.07
CA ASP A 193 13.15 16.79 18.02
C ASP A 193 12.48 15.42 18.12
N TYR A 194 12.50 14.60 17.07
CA TYR A 194 11.96 13.23 17.12
C TYR A 194 12.78 12.32 18.04
N ALA A 195 14.09 12.59 18.19
CA ALA A 195 14.94 11.83 19.10
C ALA A 195 14.54 12.01 20.57
N ALA A 196 13.79 13.06 20.92
CA ALA A 196 13.29 13.26 22.27
C ALA A 196 12.30 12.15 22.70
N PHE A 197 11.59 11.53 21.76
CA PHE A 197 10.68 10.41 22.03
C PHE A 197 11.40 9.09 22.31
N LEU A 198 12.68 8.99 21.96
CA LEU A 198 13.50 7.79 22.17
C LEU A 198 14.21 7.78 23.54
N THR A 199 13.96 8.78 24.40
CA THR A 199 14.61 8.87 25.71
C THR A 199 14.08 7.81 26.67
N GLU A 200 14.96 7.18 27.45
CA GLU A 200 14.62 6.07 28.35
C GLU A 200 14.78 6.39 29.83
N ARG A 201 15.39 7.53 30.16
CA ARG A 201 15.80 7.83 31.54
C ARG A 201 15.31 9.17 32.07
N ASN A 202 15.22 10.18 31.23
CA ASN A 202 14.95 11.55 31.66
C ASN A 202 13.81 12.14 30.85
N TYR A 203 13.06 13.04 31.46
CA TYR A 203 12.11 13.83 30.71
C TYR A 203 12.86 14.69 29.66
N ARG A 204 12.17 14.98 28.57
CA ARG A 204 12.60 15.92 27.55
C ARG A 204 11.55 17.00 27.37
N SER A 205 11.99 18.17 26.94
CA SER A 205 11.10 19.25 26.58
C SER A 205 11.49 19.72 25.19
N ILE A 206 10.55 19.67 24.25
CA ILE A 206 10.75 20.11 22.85
C ILE A 206 9.83 21.30 22.52
N PRO A 207 10.17 22.13 21.52
CA PRO A 207 9.27 23.16 21.01
C PRO A 207 7.93 22.56 20.60
N ARG A 208 6.83 23.27 20.88
CA ARG A 208 5.51 22.83 20.43
C ARG A 208 5.31 23.20 18.96
N SER A 209 4.84 22.22 18.20
CA SER A 209 4.05 22.42 16.99
C SER A 209 2.82 21.51 17.07
N ASP A 210 1.78 21.79 16.29
CA ASP A 210 0.58 20.95 16.29
C ASP A 210 0.89 19.53 15.82
N ALA A 211 1.77 19.39 14.81
CA ALA A 211 2.25 18.10 14.34
C ALA A 211 2.98 17.31 15.44
N MET A 212 3.89 17.95 16.18
CA MET A 212 4.62 17.28 17.27
C MET A 212 3.71 16.94 18.45
N TRP A 213 2.73 17.80 18.74
CA TRP A 213 1.75 17.55 19.78
C TRP A 213 0.87 16.34 19.44
N GLN A 214 0.36 16.26 18.21
CA GLN A 214 -0.43 15.12 17.75
C GLN A 214 0.35 13.81 17.80
N LEU A 215 1.62 13.82 17.38
CA LEU A 215 2.50 12.65 17.51
C LEU A 215 2.69 12.26 18.97
N ALA A 216 3.02 13.20 19.84
CA ALA A 216 3.20 12.94 21.27
C ALA A 216 1.94 12.34 21.90
N VAL A 217 0.75 12.86 21.55
CA VAL A 217 -0.52 12.33 22.06
C VAL A 217 -0.71 10.88 21.62
N GLN A 218 -0.47 10.54 20.35
CA GLN A 218 -0.62 9.15 19.91
C GLN A 218 0.42 8.21 20.47
N LEU A 219 1.66 8.65 20.63
CA LEU A 219 2.67 7.87 21.35
C LEU A 219 2.26 7.65 22.81
N GLY A 220 1.65 8.64 23.46
CA GLY A 220 1.07 8.49 24.80
C GLY A 220 -0.06 7.47 24.85
N ASN A 221 -0.99 7.53 23.89
CA ASN A 221 -2.13 6.61 23.80
C ASN A 221 -1.69 5.16 23.51
N SER A 222 -0.61 4.98 22.75
CA SER A 222 0.00 3.66 22.51
C SER A 222 0.75 3.08 23.72
N GLY A 223 0.96 3.86 24.78
CA GLY A 223 1.79 3.46 25.93
C GLY A 223 3.29 3.57 25.69
N PHE A 224 3.73 4.06 24.52
CA PHE A 224 5.16 4.22 24.20
C PHE A 224 5.85 5.25 25.12
N ILE A 225 5.15 6.34 25.44
CA ILE A 225 5.56 7.36 26.41
C ILE A 225 4.44 7.58 27.42
N ARG A 226 4.72 8.28 28.53
CA ARG A 226 3.64 8.79 29.38
C ARG A 226 2.83 9.84 28.65
N PRO A 227 1.55 10.04 29.01
CA PRO A 227 0.72 11.10 28.45
C PRO A 227 1.47 12.45 28.43
N PRO A 228 1.65 13.07 27.25
CA PRO A 228 2.45 14.28 27.13
C PRO A 228 1.76 15.46 27.83
N LYS A 229 2.55 16.46 28.22
CA LYS A 229 2.05 17.67 28.87
C LYS A 229 2.55 18.91 28.16
N LEU A 230 1.72 19.93 28.08
CA LEU A 230 2.15 21.27 27.67
C LEU A 230 2.81 21.99 28.85
N THR A 231 3.89 22.72 28.57
CA THR A 231 4.66 23.49 29.56
C THR A 231 5.08 24.84 29.00
N HIS A 232 5.56 25.72 29.88
CA HIS A 232 6.03 27.08 29.53
C HIS A 232 4.99 27.88 28.73
N ALA A 233 3.82 28.12 29.33
CA ALA A 233 2.71 28.81 28.68
C ALA A 233 2.34 28.18 27.33
N ASP A 234 2.26 26.84 27.31
CA ASP A 234 1.89 26.03 26.15
C ASP A 234 2.79 26.12 24.92
N THR A 235 4.03 26.59 25.08
CA THR A 235 5.03 26.70 24.00
C THR A 235 5.93 25.46 23.86
N ARG A 236 5.89 24.55 24.83
CA ARG A 236 6.73 23.34 24.84
C ARG A 236 5.94 22.10 25.18
N ILE A 237 6.40 20.96 24.67
CA ILE A 237 5.86 19.63 24.97
C ILE A 237 6.84 18.93 25.90
N ARG A 238 6.35 18.45 27.05
CA ARG A 238 7.08 17.60 27.99
C ARG A 238 6.79 16.14 27.67
N ILE A 239 7.86 15.39 27.43
CA ILE A 239 7.88 13.97 27.08
C ILE A 239 8.58 13.21 28.20
N GLU A 240 7.99 12.12 28.66
CA GLU A 240 8.54 11.25 29.70
C GLU A 240 8.47 9.79 29.26
N PRO A 241 9.51 8.98 29.50
CA PRO A 241 9.48 7.54 29.20
C PRO A 241 8.37 6.85 30.01
N PHE A 242 7.71 5.85 29.41
CA PHE A 242 6.67 5.07 30.10
C PHE A 242 7.27 4.20 31.22
N PHE A 243 8.37 3.51 30.92
CA PHE A 243 9.16 2.74 31.88
C PHE A 243 10.34 3.57 32.37
N ASN A 244 10.41 3.84 33.67
CA ASN A 244 11.67 4.25 34.28
C ASN A 244 12.59 3.01 34.27
N ALA A 245 13.82 3.16 33.79
CA ALA A 245 14.85 2.12 33.67
C ALA A 245 15.31 1.49 35.01
N GLU A 246 14.44 1.40 36.02
CA GLU A 246 14.73 0.77 37.31
C GLU A 246 14.22 -0.67 37.42
N ASN A 247 13.39 -1.18 36.49
CA ASN A 247 12.71 -2.48 36.67
C ASN A 247 12.82 -3.50 35.50
N GLU A 248 13.84 -3.44 34.65
CA GLU A 248 14.13 -4.52 33.70
C GLU A 248 15.58 -4.99 33.83
N TYR A 249 15.86 -5.69 34.94
CA TYR A 249 16.76 -6.82 34.95
C TYR A 249 15.99 -7.97 35.59
N ASP A 250 15.53 -8.90 34.75
CA ASP A 250 15.48 -10.36 34.98
C ASP A 250 15.09 -11.08 33.68
#